data_AF-A0A1S3V2M2-F1
#
_entry.id   AF-A0A1S3V2M2-F1
#
_cell.length_a   1.000
_cell.length_b   1.000
_cell.length_c   1.000
_cell.angle_alpha   90.00
_cell.angle_beta   90.00
_cell.angle_gamma   90.00
#
_symmetry.space_group_name_H-M   'P 1'
#
loop_
_entity.id
_entity.type
_entity.pdbx_description
1 polymer ?
#
loop_
_entity_poly.entity_id
_entity_poly.type
_entity_poly.pdbx_seq_one_letter_code
_entity_poly.pdbx_strand_id
1 'polypeptide(L)'
;MDSIQEFMDSCNSHITTTTTAITATTNSLVGTSNSPSASPNTSSRYENQKRRDWNTFGQYLKNHRPPLSLSRCSGAHVLEFLRYLDQFGKTKVHTPICPFYGHPNPPAPCPCPLRQAWGSLDALIGRLRAAYEENGGKPEINPFGARAVRLYLREVRELQSKARGISYEKKKRKRPPPPPPPLPQPQQQQSLTLPHHHHHHHHHHLPPSGATQ
;
A
#
# COMPACT_ATOMS: atom_id res chain seq x y z
N MET A 1 -31.30 -17.59 3.05
CA MET A 1 -30.07 -17.06 3.69
C MET A 1 -29.33 -16.10 2.72
N ASP A 2 -30.05 -15.49 1.78
CA ASP A 2 -29.47 -14.97 0.54
C ASP A 2 -29.06 -13.49 0.63
N SER A 3 -29.71 -12.71 1.50
CA SER A 3 -29.46 -11.27 1.64
C SER A 3 -28.06 -10.93 2.18
N ILE A 4 -27.41 -11.87 2.89
CA ILE A 4 -26.06 -11.67 3.43
C ILE A 4 -24.99 -11.93 2.35
N GLN A 5 -25.23 -12.91 1.47
CA GLN A 5 -24.33 -13.25 0.38
C GLN A 5 -24.31 -12.15 -0.70
N GLU A 6 -25.47 -11.64 -1.11
CA GLU A 6 -25.56 -10.50 -2.05
C GLU A 6 -24.94 -9.22 -1.48
N PHE A 7 -25.16 -8.97 -0.18
CA PHE A 7 -24.55 -7.85 0.54
C PHE A 7 -23.01 -7.95 0.56
N MET A 8 -22.49 -9.17 0.70
CA MET A 8 -21.06 -9.43 0.69
C MET A 8 -20.43 -9.34 -0.69
N ASP A 9 -21.13 -9.77 -1.75
CA ASP A 9 -20.64 -9.61 -3.13
C ASP A 9 -20.51 -8.13 -3.52
N SER A 10 -21.38 -7.27 -2.98
CA SER A 10 -21.27 -5.81 -3.09
C SER A 10 -20.06 -5.24 -2.35
N CYS A 11 -19.76 -5.73 -1.13
CA CYS A 11 -18.59 -5.30 -0.36
C CYS A 11 -17.28 -5.78 -0.98
N ASN A 12 -17.26 -7.03 -1.45
CA ASN A 12 -16.05 -7.73 -1.89
C ASN A 12 -15.63 -7.37 -3.32
N SER A 13 -16.59 -7.04 -4.20
CA SER A 13 -16.30 -6.55 -5.55
C SER A 13 -15.54 -5.22 -5.55
N HIS A 14 -15.83 -4.33 -4.60
CA HIS A 14 -15.17 -3.01 -4.53
C HIS A 14 -13.90 -2.97 -3.67
N ILE A 15 -13.74 -3.86 -2.69
CA ILE A 15 -12.48 -4.01 -1.93
C ILE A 15 -11.34 -4.51 -2.84
N THR A 16 -11.66 -5.32 -3.86
CA THR A 16 -10.67 -5.91 -4.78
C THR A 16 -10.11 -4.89 -5.78
N THR A 17 -10.88 -3.85 -6.17
CA THR A 17 -10.51 -2.93 -7.27
C THR A 17 -9.26 -2.08 -6.98
N THR A 18 -8.89 -1.86 -5.72
CA THR A 18 -7.74 -1.00 -5.37
C THR A 18 -6.40 -1.75 -5.36
N THR A 19 -6.38 -3.08 -5.30
CA THR A 19 -5.12 -3.85 -5.11
C THR A 19 -4.52 -4.39 -6.42
N THR A 20 -5.29 -4.45 -7.51
CA THR A 20 -4.83 -5.09 -8.77
C THR A 20 -3.92 -4.20 -9.64
N ALA A 21 -3.66 -2.94 -9.27
CA ALA A 21 -2.95 -1.97 -10.12
C ALA A 21 -1.43 -1.88 -9.91
N ILE A 22 -0.75 -2.93 -9.42
CA ILE A 22 0.71 -2.90 -9.18
C ILE A 22 1.54 -3.96 -9.91
N THR A 23 0.98 -4.72 -10.86
CA THR A 23 1.82 -5.61 -11.69
C THR A 23 1.27 -5.79 -13.11
N ALA A 24 1.55 -4.82 -13.97
CA ALA A 24 1.72 -5.03 -15.41
C ALA A 24 2.50 -3.84 -15.98
N THR A 25 3.73 -4.06 -16.41
CA THR A 25 4.51 -3.11 -17.21
C THR A 25 4.92 -3.82 -18.48
N THR A 26 4.46 -3.35 -19.64
CA THR A 26 5.22 -3.27 -20.90
C THR A 26 4.51 -2.37 -21.91
N ASN A 27 5.19 -1.28 -22.27
CA ASN A 27 5.29 -0.53 -23.54
C ASN A 27 4.05 -0.16 -24.37
N SER A 28 3.80 1.14 -24.52
CA SER A 28 4.06 1.89 -25.77
C SER A 28 3.73 3.39 -25.64
N LEU A 29 4.33 4.19 -26.53
CA LEU A 29 4.69 5.59 -26.38
C LEU A 29 3.65 6.59 -26.93
N VAL A 30 3.88 7.86 -26.54
CA VAL A 30 3.51 9.19 -27.09
C VAL A 30 2.10 9.77 -26.87
N GLY A 31 2.07 11.01 -26.37
CA GLY A 31 0.90 11.89 -26.28
C GLY A 31 1.02 12.97 -25.20
N THR A 32 1.65 14.11 -25.55
CA THR A 32 1.91 15.29 -24.70
C THR A 32 0.63 16.05 -24.31
N SER A 33 0.48 16.46 -23.05
CA SER A 33 0.00 17.80 -22.63
C SER A 33 0.00 17.96 -21.10
N ASN A 34 0.59 19.06 -20.64
CA ASN A 34 0.68 19.49 -19.25
C ASN A 34 -0.68 19.89 -18.67
N SER A 35 -0.97 19.48 -17.44
CA SER A 35 -1.79 20.22 -16.47
C SER A 35 -1.54 19.70 -15.04
N PRO A 36 -1.15 20.54 -14.06
CA PRO A 36 -1.12 20.16 -12.66
C PRO A 36 -2.47 20.51 -12.02
N SER A 37 -3.33 19.52 -11.83
CA SER A 37 -4.49 19.64 -10.94
C SER A 37 -4.74 18.31 -10.27
N ALA A 38 -4.37 18.24 -8.98
CA ALA A 38 -4.65 17.09 -8.13
C ALA A 38 -6.17 16.83 -8.12
N SER A 39 -6.52 15.57 -8.32
CA SER A 39 -7.83 15.13 -8.77
C SER A 39 -8.88 15.07 -7.64
N PRO A 40 -10.04 15.76 -7.76
CA PRO A 40 -11.16 15.65 -6.81
C PRO A 40 -11.85 14.27 -6.82
N ASN A 41 -11.51 13.42 -7.79
CA ASN A 41 -12.19 12.14 -8.02
C ASN A 41 -11.69 11.03 -7.07
N THR A 42 -10.46 11.13 -6.57
CA THR A 42 -9.82 10.09 -5.74
C THR A 42 -10.31 10.14 -4.29
N SER A 43 -10.49 11.34 -3.73
CA SER A 43 -11.08 11.54 -2.40
C SER A 43 -12.52 11.03 -2.34
N SER A 44 -13.34 11.36 -3.34
CA SER A 44 -14.73 10.88 -3.45
C SER A 44 -14.83 9.34 -3.48
N ARG A 45 -13.90 8.66 -4.18
CA ARG A 45 -13.87 7.18 -4.21
C ARG A 45 -13.55 6.57 -2.85
N TYR A 46 -12.55 7.11 -2.17
CA TYR A 46 -12.17 6.67 -0.82
C TYR A 46 -13.31 6.88 0.17
N GLU A 47 -13.92 8.07 0.16
CA GLU A 47 -15.04 8.43 1.03
C GLU A 47 -16.25 7.52 0.84
N ASN A 48 -16.61 7.24 -0.41
CA ASN A 48 -17.71 6.31 -0.70
C ASN A 48 -17.41 4.88 -0.25
N GLN A 49 -16.16 4.41 -0.38
CA GLN A 49 -15.77 3.10 0.13
C GLN A 49 -15.82 3.05 1.66
N LYS A 50 -15.30 4.07 2.33
CA LYS A 50 -15.35 4.19 3.79
C LYS A 50 -16.79 4.16 4.32
N ARG A 51 -17.71 4.89 3.67
CA ARG A 51 -19.13 4.89 4.01
C ARG A 51 -19.76 3.51 3.86
N ARG A 52 -19.47 2.78 2.78
CA ARG A 52 -19.95 1.41 2.59
C ARG A 52 -19.43 0.49 3.69
N ASP A 53 -18.13 0.50 3.94
CA ASP A 53 -17.52 -0.34 4.97
C ASP A 53 -18.09 -0.06 6.36
N TRP A 54 -18.31 1.23 6.69
CA TRP A 54 -18.95 1.65 7.93
C TRP A 54 -20.38 1.12 8.06
N ASN A 55 -21.19 1.27 7.02
CA ASN A 55 -22.55 0.73 6.98
C ASN A 55 -22.55 -0.79 7.13
N THR A 56 -21.59 -1.45 6.47
CA THR A 56 -21.45 -2.91 6.52
C THR A 56 -21.14 -3.37 7.94
N PHE A 57 -20.20 -2.71 8.60
CA PHE A 57 -19.86 -2.99 9.98
C PHE A 57 -21.03 -2.69 10.94
N GLY A 58 -21.74 -1.58 10.73
CA GLY A 58 -22.94 -1.26 11.50
C GLY A 58 -24.03 -2.32 11.35
N GLN A 59 -24.22 -2.87 10.16
CA GLN A 59 -25.16 -3.97 9.94
C GLN A 59 -24.70 -5.26 10.61
N TYR A 60 -23.40 -5.57 10.58
CA TYR A 60 -22.82 -6.69 11.31
C TYR A 60 -23.15 -6.62 12.81
N LEU A 61 -22.98 -5.46 13.45
CA LEU A 61 -23.30 -5.28 14.87
C LEU A 61 -24.79 -5.48 15.19
N LYS A 62 -25.68 -5.00 14.31
CA LYS A 62 -27.14 -5.18 14.46
C LYS A 62 -27.55 -6.65 14.32
N ASN A 63 -26.86 -7.41 13.48
CA ASN A 63 -27.14 -8.83 13.24
C ASN A 63 -26.55 -9.75 14.33
N HIS A 64 -25.66 -9.24 15.18
CA HIS A 64 -25.13 -9.98 16.31
C HIS A 64 -26.26 -10.38 17.27
N ARG A 65 -26.12 -11.52 17.97
CA ARG A 65 -27.09 -11.99 18.97
C ARG A 65 -26.42 -12.14 20.34
N PRO A 66 -26.70 -11.26 21.31
CA PRO A 66 -27.64 -10.12 21.28
C PRO A 66 -27.14 -8.95 20.39
N PRO A 67 -28.03 -8.09 19.87
CA PRO A 67 -27.62 -6.94 19.08
C PRO A 67 -26.62 -6.05 19.83
N LEU A 68 -25.55 -5.65 19.16
CA LEU A 68 -24.49 -4.83 19.74
C LEU A 68 -24.62 -3.38 19.29
N SER A 69 -24.47 -2.46 20.25
CA SER A 69 -24.25 -1.05 19.96
C SER A 69 -22.77 -0.77 19.74
N LEU A 70 -22.44 0.28 18.99
CA LEU A 70 -21.05 0.74 18.82
C LEU A 70 -20.37 1.05 20.16
N SER A 71 -21.10 1.57 21.15
CA SER A 71 -20.58 1.86 22.49
C SER A 71 -20.11 0.62 23.26
N ARG A 72 -20.69 -0.54 22.96
CA ARG A 72 -20.32 -1.83 23.56
C ARG A 72 -19.41 -2.65 22.65
N CYS A 73 -19.12 -2.14 21.45
CA CYS A 73 -18.19 -2.77 20.53
C CYS A 73 -16.78 -2.72 21.11
N SER A 74 -16.02 -3.78 20.89
CA SER A 74 -14.66 -3.95 21.41
C SER A 74 -13.80 -4.56 20.31
N GLY A 75 -12.48 -4.62 20.54
CA GLY A 75 -11.57 -5.26 19.60
C GLY A 75 -11.93 -6.72 19.30
N ALA A 76 -12.58 -7.44 20.22
CA ALA A 76 -13.01 -8.83 20.00
C ALA A 76 -14.06 -8.94 18.89
N HIS A 77 -15.09 -8.09 18.91
CA HIS A 77 -16.13 -8.05 17.88
C HIS A 77 -15.57 -7.64 16.51
N VAL A 78 -14.55 -6.76 16.50
CA VAL A 78 -13.83 -6.41 15.28
C VAL A 78 -13.07 -7.62 14.72
N LEU A 79 -12.39 -8.40 15.58
CA LEU A 79 -11.68 -9.60 15.14
C LEU A 79 -12.63 -10.67 14.59
N GLU A 80 -13.78 -10.86 15.22
CA GLU A 80 -14.82 -11.76 14.72
C GLU A 80 -15.31 -11.32 13.33
N PHE A 81 -15.61 -10.03 13.15
CA PHE A 81 -15.96 -9.47 11.84
C PHE A 81 -14.87 -9.72 10.79
N LEU A 82 -13.60 -9.50 11.13
CA LEU A 82 -12.49 -9.76 10.19
C LEU A 82 -12.37 -11.25 9.83
N ARG A 83 -12.55 -12.16 10.79
CA ARG A 83 -12.52 -13.61 10.53
C ARG A 83 -13.70 -14.07 9.68
N TYR A 84 -14.86 -13.46 9.87
CA TYR A 84 -16.02 -13.69 9.03
C TYR A 84 -15.76 -13.26 7.59
N LEU A 85 -15.24 -12.05 7.36
CA LEU A 85 -14.89 -11.58 6.01
C LEU A 85 -13.83 -12.45 5.33
N ASP A 86 -12.91 -13.00 6.11
CA ASP A 86 -11.84 -13.86 5.63
C ASP A 86 -12.33 -15.15 4.95
N GLN A 87 -13.55 -15.60 5.24
CA GLN A 87 -14.15 -16.80 4.62
C GLN A 87 -14.47 -16.61 3.14
N PHE A 88 -14.67 -15.37 2.69
CA PHE A 88 -15.13 -15.03 1.34
C PHE A 88 -14.04 -14.39 0.50
N GLY A 89 -12.78 -14.56 0.88
CA GLY A 89 -11.69 -13.97 0.12
C GLY A 89 -11.39 -14.66 -1.19
N LYS A 90 -10.54 -14.00 -1.99
CA LYS A 90 -10.12 -14.46 -3.33
C LYS A 90 -8.65 -14.86 -3.39
N THR A 91 -7.93 -14.73 -2.28
CA THR A 91 -6.49 -15.00 -2.23
C THR A 91 -6.26 -16.43 -1.77
N LYS A 92 -5.56 -17.25 -2.57
CA LYS A 92 -5.13 -18.58 -2.15
C LYS A 92 -4.07 -18.45 -1.04
N VAL A 93 -4.32 -19.04 0.13
CA VAL A 93 -3.37 -19.07 1.25
C VAL A 93 -3.02 -20.52 1.56
N HIS A 94 -1.78 -20.90 1.28
CA HIS A 94 -1.30 -22.27 1.42
C HIS A 94 -1.14 -22.67 2.89
N THR A 95 -1.60 -23.86 3.25
CA THR A 95 -1.36 -24.44 4.59
C THR A 95 0.09 -24.91 4.71
N PRO A 96 0.69 -24.99 5.92
CA PRO A 96 2.09 -25.38 6.09
C PRO A 96 2.46 -26.75 5.50
N ILE A 97 1.49 -27.67 5.41
CA ILE A 97 1.67 -29.00 4.84
C ILE A 97 1.47 -29.03 3.31
N CYS A 98 1.11 -27.90 2.69
CA CYS A 98 0.90 -27.83 1.25
C CYS A 98 2.25 -27.85 0.52
N PRO A 99 2.41 -28.67 -0.55
CA PRO A 99 3.64 -28.69 -1.35
C PRO A 99 4.01 -27.31 -1.94
N PHE A 100 3.02 -26.43 -2.10
CA PHE A 100 3.20 -25.08 -2.63
C PHE A 100 3.38 -24.01 -1.55
N TYR A 101 3.49 -24.37 -0.27
CA TYR A 101 3.76 -23.39 0.78
C TYR A 101 5.06 -22.63 0.46
N GLY A 102 5.03 -21.30 0.51
CA GLY A 102 6.20 -20.48 0.18
C GLY A 102 6.47 -20.29 -1.31
N HIS A 103 5.61 -20.78 -2.20
CA HIS A 103 5.79 -20.65 -3.64
C HIS A 103 4.89 -19.52 -4.21
N PRO A 104 5.46 -18.42 -4.75
CA PRO A 104 4.68 -17.28 -5.24
C PRO A 104 3.92 -17.55 -6.54
N ASN A 105 4.40 -18.48 -7.36
CA ASN A 105 3.75 -18.90 -8.59
C ASN A 105 3.67 -20.44 -8.65
N PRO A 106 2.69 -21.06 -7.98
CA PRO A 106 2.58 -22.51 -7.94
C PRO A 106 2.24 -23.10 -9.32
N PRO A 107 2.91 -24.18 -9.75
CA PRO A 107 2.74 -24.75 -11.10
C PRO A 107 1.42 -25.53 -11.28
N ALA A 108 0.69 -25.82 -10.20
CA ALA A 108 -0.57 -26.56 -10.21
C ALA A 108 -1.54 -26.05 -9.13
N PRO A 109 -2.86 -26.27 -9.28
CA PRO A 109 -3.85 -25.90 -8.27
C PRO A 109 -3.74 -26.75 -7.00
N CYS A 110 -4.27 -26.23 -5.89
CA CYS A 110 -4.31 -26.95 -4.61
C CYS A 110 -5.60 -26.70 -3.82
N PRO A 111 -5.96 -27.62 -2.90
CA PRO A 111 -7.19 -27.54 -2.10
C PRO A 111 -7.12 -26.50 -0.97
N CYS A 112 -6.04 -25.72 -0.87
CA CYS A 112 -5.92 -24.70 0.17
C CYS A 112 -7.06 -23.66 0.08
N PRO A 113 -7.51 -23.11 1.22
CA PRO A 113 -8.63 -22.20 1.25
C PRO A 113 -8.32 -20.88 0.54
N LEU A 114 -9.37 -20.22 0.04
CA LEU A 114 -9.31 -18.82 -0.35
C LEU A 114 -9.63 -17.96 0.86
N ARG A 115 -8.82 -16.94 1.08
CA ARG A 115 -8.85 -16.03 2.23
C ARG A 115 -8.73 -14.59 1.75
N GLN A 116 -9.09 -13.62 2.59
CA GLN A 116 -8.93 -12.21 2.24
C GLN A 116 -7.44 -11.88 2.21
N ALA A 117 -7.01 -11.06 1.25
CA ALA A 117 -5.64 -10.59 1.27
C ALA A 117 -5.41 -9.75 2.54
N TRP A 118 -4.28 -9.95 3.22
CA TRP A 118 -3.97 -9.21 4.44
C TRP A 118 -4.01 -7.69 4.21
N GLY A 119 -3.60 -7.22 3.03
CA GLY A 119 -3.63 -5.80 2.67
C GLY A 119 -5.06 -5.24 2.56
N SER A 120 -6.01 -6.05 2.10
CA SER A 120 -7.42 -5.68 2.05
C SER A 120 -8.02 -5.50 3.45
N LEU A 121 -7.68 -6.41 4.38
CA LEU A 121 -8.12 -6.32 5.77
C LEU A 121 -7.51 -5.10 6.49
N ASP A 122 -6.22 -4.82 6.25
CA ASP A 122 -5.51 -3.67 6.81
C ASP A 122 -6.12 -2.34 6.33
N ALA A 123 -6.37 -2.23 5.02
CA ALA A 123 -7.00 -1.05 4.42
C ALA A 123 -8.45 -0.85 4.91
N LEU A 124 -9.22 -1.92 5.05
CA LEU A 124 -10.57 -1.88 5.63
C LEU A 124 -10.54 -1.32 7.05
N ILE A 125 -9.64 -1.83 7.90
CA ILE A 125 -9.50 -1.35 9.28
C ILE A 125 -9.05 0.11 9.33
N GLY A 126 -8.17 0.54 8.42
CA GLY A 126 -7.80 1.94 8.28
C GLY A 126 -9.01 2.84 8.00
N ARG A 127 -9.87 2.44 7.05
CA ARG A 127 -11.12 3.16 6.73
C ARG A 127 -12.11 3.18 7.89
N LEU A 128 -12.28 2.05 8.58
CA LEU A 128 -13.19 1.96 9.74
C LEU A 128 -12.72 2.80 10.93
N ARG A 129 -11.41 2.93 11.16
CA ARG A 129 -10.87 3.87 12.16
C ARG A 129 -11.26 5.31 11.84
N ALA A 130 -11.01 5.74 10.60
CA ALA A 130 -11.36 7.08 10.16
C ALA A 130 -12.87 7.34 10.23
N ALA A 131 -13.69 6.37 9.82
CA ALA A 131 -15.14 6.47 9.92
C ALA A 131 -15.62 6.62 11.37
N TYR A 132 -15.00 5.88 12.30
CA TYR A 132 -15.34 5.97 13.72
C TYR A 132 -15.10 7.38 14.28
N GLU A 133 -13.98 8.00 13.93
CA GLU A 133 -13.63 9.36 14.37
C GLU A 133 -14.58 10.42 13.79
N GLU A 134 -14.93 10.28 12.51
CA GLU A 134 -15.91 11.18 11.85
C GLU A 134 -17.34 11.05 12.39
N ASN A 135 -17.68 9.89 12.98
CA ASN A 135 -18.96 9.67 13.64
C ASN A 135 -18.93 10.04 15.14
N GLY A 136 -17.96 10.88 15.56
CA GLY A 136 -17.83 11.41 16.91
C GLY A 136 -17.15 10.47 17.91
N GLY A 137 -16.56 9.37 17.42
CA GLY A 137 -15.79 8.46 18.24
C GLY A 137 -14.42 9.02 18.61
N LYS A 138 -13.97 8.81 19.85
CA LYS A 138 -12.65 9.27 20.29
C LYS A 138 -11.57 8.24 19.92
N PRO A 139 -10.38 8.66 19.43
CA PRO A 139 -9.34 7.73 19.00
C PRO A 139 -8.83 6.82 20.13
N GLU A 140 -8.90 7.24 21.39
CA GLU A 140 -8.41 6.48 22.55
C GLU A 140 -9.24 5.23 22.84
N ILE A 141 -10.55 5.30 22.59
CA ILE A 141 -11.50 4.19 22.81
C ILE A 141 -11.86 3.46 21.51
N ASN A 142 -11.15 3.76 20.41
CA ASN A 142 -11.47 3.24 19.09
C ASN A 142 -11.28 1.70 19.03
N PRO A 143 -12.33 0.90 18.81
CA PRO A 143 -12.25 -0.56 18.83
C PRO A 143 -11.40 -1.10 17.67
N PHE A 144 -11.35 -0.41 16.54
CA PHE A 144 -10.50 -0.78 15.39
C PHE A 144 -9.02 -0.43 15.63
N GLY A 145 -8.77 0.49 16.56
CA GLY A 145 -7.45 0.84 17.08
C GLY A 145 -6.93 -0.13 18.13
N ALA A 146 -7.74 -1.07 18.64
CA ALA A 146 -7.37 -1.93 19.77
C ALA A 146 -6.09 -2.76 19.51
N ARG A 147 -5.30 -2.99 20.58
CA ARG A 147 -4.03 -3.75 20.51
C ARG A 147 -4.22 -5.14 19.90
N ALA A 148 -5.29 -5.84 20.26
CA ALA A 148 -5.60 -7.18 19.74
C ALA A 148 -5.79 -7.17 18.21
N VAL A 149 -6.46 -6.14 17.66
CA VAL A 149 -6.66 -5.98 16.22
C VAL A 149 -5.33 -5.75 15.50
N ARG A 150 -4.45 -4.91 16.05
CA ARG A 150 -3.13 -4.66 15.46
C ARG A 150 -2.23 -5.90 15.45
N LEU A 151 -2.25 -6.69 16.52
CA LEU A 151 -1.48 -7.94 16.60
C LEU A 151 -2.01 -8.97 15.61
N TYR A 152 -3.33 -9.12 15.50
CA TYR A 152 -3.95 -10.00 14.51
C TYR A 152 -3.56 -9.65 13.07
N LEU A 153 -3.64 -8.36 12.68
CA LEU A 153 -3.27 -7.94 11.32
C LEU A 153 -1.79 -8.19 11.02
N ARG A 154 -0.91 -8.03 12.02
CA ARG A 154 0.52 -8.37 11.89
C ARG A 154 0.72 -9.87 11.67
N GLU A 155 0.07 -10.70 12.48
CA GLU A 155 0.14 -12.16 12.36
C GLU A 155 -0.39 -12.64 11.01
N VAL A 156 -1.56 -12.14 10.57
CA VAL A 156 -2.15 -12.48 9.26
C VAL A 156 -1.21 -12.10 8.12
N ARG A 157 -0.57 -10.92 8.20
CA ARG A 157 0.44 -10.50 7.21
C ARG A 157 1.60 -11.50 7.16
N GLU A 158 2.16 -11.87 8.30
CA GLU A 158 3.29 -12.81 8.38
C GLU A 158 2.92 -14.22 7.86
N LEU A 159 1.76 -14.74 8.29
CA LEU A 159 1.25 -16.03 7.85
C LEU A 159 1.05 -16.07 6.33
N GLN A 160 0.41 -15.03 5.76
CA GLN A 160 0.17 -14.97 4.32
C GLN A 160 1.45 -14.74 3.52
N SER A 161 2.38 -13.90 4.00
CA SER A 161 3.67 -13.69 3.34
C SER A 161 4.47 -14.98 3.25
N LYS A 162 4.57 -15.74 4.35
CA LYS A 162 5.24 -17.05 4.36
C LYS A 162 4.50 -18.05 3.47
N ALA A 163 3.18 -18.18 3.62
CA ALA A 163 2.38 -19.14 2.85
C ALA A 163 2.44 -18.92 1.35
N ARG A 164 2.48 -17.65 0.90
CA ARG A 164 2.48 -17.28 -0.51
C ARG A 164 3.88 -17.03 -1.08
N GLY A 165 4.95 -17.21 -0.30
CA GLY A 165 6.31 -16.95 -0.77
C GLY A 165 6.59 -15.48 -1.09
N ILE A 166 5.79 -14.56 -0.56
CA ILE A 166 5.96 -13.13 -0.78
C ILE A 166 6.92 -12.63 0.30
N SER A 167 8.22 -12.77 0.03
CA SER A 167 9.24 -12.11 0.84
C SER A 167 9.25 -10.62 0.51
N TYR A 168 9.18 -9.77 1.54
CA TYR A 168 9.46 -8.33 1.44
C TYR A 168 10.98 -8.10 1.38
N GLU A 169 11.73 -8.96 0.70
CA GLU A 169 13.07 -8.60 0.23
C GLU A 169 12.84 -7.41 -0.68
N LYS A 170 13.05 -6.22 -0.09
CA LYS A 170 13.27 -4.96 -0.79
C LYS A 170 13.92 -5.34 -2.09
N LYS A 171 13.22 -5.11 -3.21
CA LYS A 171 13.78 -5.14 -4.55
C LYS A 171 15.20 -4.63 -4.44
N LYS A 172 16.17 -5.56 -4.36
CA LYS A 172 17.60 -5.29 -4.42
C LYS A 172 17.71 -4.85 -5.86
N ARG A 173 17.40 -3.57 -6.10
CA ARG A 173 17.76 -2.84 -7.29
C ARG A 173 19.21 -3.25 -7.48
N LYS A 174 19.48 -3.94 -8.58
CA LYS A 174 20.83 -4.09 -9.10
C LYS A 174 21.42 -2.69 -9.05
N ARG A 175 22.22 -2.38 -8.02
CA ARG A 175 23.09 -1.20 -8.05
C ARG A 175 23.98 -1.46 -9.26
N PRO A 176 24.06 -0.54 -10.23
CA PRO A 176 25.12 -0.62 -11.22
C PRO A 176 26.45 -0.78 -10.48
N PRO A 177 27.38 -1.62 -10.96
CA PRO A 177 28.71 -1.67 -10.38
C PRO A 177 29.32 -0.26 -10.40
N PRO A 178 30.07 0.15 -9.36
CA PRO A 178 30.78 1.41 -9.40
C PRO A 178 31.74 1.42 -10.62
N PRO A 179 31.92 2.58 -11.28
CA PRO A 179 32.85 2.67 -12.40
C PRO A 179 34.26 2.25 -11.93
N PRO A 180 35.05 1.58 -12.79
CA PRO A 180 36.41 1.20 -12.46
C PRO A 180 37.25 2.45 -12.14
N PRO A 181 38.23 2.33 -11.23
CA PRO A 181 39.11 3.45 -10.88
C PRO A 181 39.89 3.94 -12.12
N PRO A 182 40.20 5.25 -12.22
CA PRO A 182 40.98 5.77 -13.34
C PRO A 182 42.36 5.12 -13.37
N LEU A 183 42.76 4.62 -14.54
CA LEU A 183 44.11 4.14 -14.77
C LEU A 183 45.11 5.31 -14.63
N PRO A 184 46.29 5.10 -14.02
CA PRO A 184 47.34 6.11 -13.98
C PRO A 184 47.79 6.47 -15.40
N GLN A 185 47.69 7.74 -15.76
CA GLN A 185 48.31 8.26 -16.99
C GLN A 185 49.84 8.23 -16.83
N PRO A 186 50.61 7.76 -17.82
CA PRO A 186 52.06 7.91 -17.80
C PRO A 186 52.41 9.40 -17.88
N GLN A 187 53.15 9.89 -16.90
CA GLN A 187 53.81 11.19 -16.97
C GLN A 187 54.82 11.16 -18.13
N GLN A 188 54.51 11.87 -19.22
CA GLN A 188 55.52 12.25 -20.20
C GLN A 188 56.17 13.57 -19.82
N GLN A 189 57.47 13.55 -20.06
CA GLN A 189 58.52 14.41 -19.54
C GLN A 189 58.46 15.85 -20.06
N GLN A 190 58.95 16.75 -19.22
CA GLN A 190 59.09 18.18 -19.40
C GLN A 190 59.89 18.57 -20.65
N SER A 191 59.46 19.63 -21.31
CA SER A 191 60.34 20.54 -22.05
C SER A 191 59.88 21.98 -21.86
N LEU A 192 60.82 22.83 -21.44
CA LEU A 192 60.66 24.21 -21.02
C LEU A 192 60.15 25.15 -22.13
N THR A 193 59.20 26.02 -21.81
CA THR A 193 59.10 27.37 -22.39
C THR A 193 58.54 28.42 -21.41
N LEU A 194 59.28 29.53 -21.37
CA LEU A 194 59.18 30.87 -20.76
C LEU A 194 57.79 31.41 -20.29
N PRO A 195 57.72 32.21 -19.20
CA PRO A 195 56.46 32.76 -18.71
C PRO A 195 56.02 33.97 -19.54
N HIS A 196 54.76 33.96 -19.99
CA HIS A 196 54.08 35.16 -20.50
C HIS A 196 52.80 35.43 -19.71
N HIS A 197 52.69 36.69 -19.32
CA HIS A 197 51.66 37.34 -18.51
C HIS A 197 50.26 37.29 -19.18
N HIS A 198 49.20 36.92 -18.45
CA HIS A 198 47.83 37.48 -18.60
C HIS A 198 46.90 36.98 -17.48
N HIS A 199 46.55 37.83 -16.52
CA HIS A 199 45.31 38.64 -16.42
C HIS A 199 44.10 37.85 -15.90
N HIS A 200 43.74 38.16 -14.66
CA HIS A 200 42.67 37.57 -13.86
C HIS A 200 41.37 38.32 -14.16
N HIS A 201 40.34 37.65 -14.69
CA HIS A 201 39.02 38.26 -14.86
C HIS A 201 37.99 37.51 -14.00
N HIS A 202 37.71 38.06 -12.82
CA HIS A 202 36.56 37.73 -11.99
C HIS A 202 35.29 38.26 -12.68
N HIS A 203 34.33 37.40 -13.01
CA HIS A 203 32.97 37.84 -13.34
C HIS A 203 32.02 37.47 -12.19
N HIS A 204 31.72 38.46 -11.36
CA HIS A 204 30.56 38.46 -10.48
C HIS A 204 29.29 38.67 -11.31
N HIS A 205 28.29 37.81 -11.14
CA HIS A 205 26.92 38.04 -11.61
C HIS A 205 26.11 38.68 -10.47
N LEU A 206 25.61 39.90 -10.69
CA LEU A 206 24.56 40.54 -9.88
C LEU A 206 23.17 40.20 -10.44
N PRO A 207 22.12 40.15 -9.61
CA PRO A 207 20.73 40.12 -10.06
C PRO A 207 20.22 41.55 -10.39
N PRO A 208 19.27 41.71 -11.33
CA PRO A 208 18.67 43.01 -11.61
C PRO A 208 17.55 43.36 -10.61
N SER A 209 17.56 44.62 -10.16
CA SER A 209 16.49 45.34 -9.49
C SER A 209 15.91 46.41 -10.43
N GLY A 210 14.60 46.69 -10.29
CA GLY A 210 13.89 47.83 -10.88
C GLY A 210 12.66 47.35 -11.65
N ALA A 211 11.41 47.47 -11.18
CA ALA A 211 10.63 48.66 -10.79
C ALA A 211 10.59 49.72 -11.90
N THR A 212 9.39 50.09 -12.36
CA THR A 212 8.86 51.47 -12.45
C THR A 212 7.53 51.51 -13.23
N GLN A 213 6.55 52.15 -12.58
CA GLN A 213 5.32 52.84 -13.05
C GLN A 213 4.18 52.05 -13.69
#